data_AF-A0A1U7DH92-F1
#
_entry.id   AF-A0A1U7DH92-F1
#
_cell.length_a   1.000
_cell.length_b   1.000
_cell.length_c   1.000
_cell.angle_alpha   90.00
_cell.angle_beta   90.00
_cell.angle_gamma   90.00
#
_symmetry.space_group_name_H-M   'P 1'
#
loop_
_entity.id
_entity.type
_entity.pdbx_description
1 polymer ?
#
loop_
_entity_poly.entity_id
_entity_poly.type
_entity_poly.pdbx_seq_one_letter_code
_entity_poly.pdbx_strand_id
1 'polypeptide(L)'
;MAKRNGKRSEEGQYAPLPYALLKSDAWRALSGPAVKVFLELHTRFNGSNNANLRLSYAEAAKTLHMGKATVQRAFRDLQDKGLVVLESKGNFYHRHAHEWRITTKGVHRVRGKEIPTHEWRGYRTAKTECGSNADRSGGRVVPFGNHKMPNGSKPEPVEPPTKGRHGSGSEH
;
A
#
# COMPACT_ATOMS: atom_id res chain seq x y z
N MET A 1 -44.06 20.79 1.03
CA MET A 1 -43.09 20.61 -0.07
C MET A 1 -41.95 19.72 0.42
N ALA A 2 -42.04 18.40 0.25
CA ALA A 2 -40.98 17.48 0.65
C ALA A 2 -39.88 17.48 -0.43
N LYS A 3 -38.66 17.91 -0.06
CA LYS A 3 -37.51 17.97 -0.97
C LYS A 3 -37.09 16.53 -1.29
N ARG A 4 -37.29 16.09 -2.54
CA ARG A 4 -36.77 14.80 -3.05
C ARG A 4 -35.26 14.77 -2.81
N ASN A 5 -34.81 13.94 -1.87
CA ASN A 5 -33.39 13.57 -1.76
C ASN A 5 -33.01 12.92 -3.09
N GLY A 6 -32.16 13.60 -3.87
CA GLY A 6 -31.63 13.05 -5.10
C GLY A 6 -31.01 11.68 -4.81
N LYS A 7 -31.34 10.68 -5.63
CA LYS A 7 -30.70 9.36 -5.60
C LYS A 7 -29.19 9.60 -5.47
N ARG A 8 -28.57 9.13 -4.39
CA ARG A 8 -27.11 9.05 -4.33
C ARG A 8 -26.69 8.25 -5.56
N SER A 9 -25.84 8.84 -6.40
CA SER A 9 -25.30 8.18 -7.58
C SER A 9 -24.78 6.79 -7.19
N GLU A 10 -25.19 5.75 -7.90
CA GLU A 10 -24.69 4.37 -7.71
C GLU A 10 -23.17 4.26 -7.90
N GLU A 11 -22.55 5.31 -8.47
CA GLU A 11 -21.13 5.45 -8.77
C GLU A 11 -20.22 5.59 -7.53
N GLY A 12 -20.80 5.58 -6.32
CA GLY A 12 -20.06 5.52 -5.05
C GLY A 12 -19.41 6.83 -4.61
N GLN A 13 -18.65 6.77 -3.51
CA GLN A 13 -17.90 7.91 -2.95
C GLN A 13 -16.41 7.77 -3.29
N TYR A 14 -15.81 8.85 -3.81
CA TYR A 14 -14.38 8.89 -4.12
C TYR A 14 -13.62 9.82 -3.17
N ALA A 15 -12.35 9.50 -2.92
CA ALA A 15 -11.41 10.34 -2.20
C ALA A 15 -10.59 11.19 -3.20
N PRO A 16 -10.84 12.51 -3.33
CA PRO A 16 -10.11 13.33 -4.29
C PRO A 16 -8.69 13.61 -3.81
N LEU A 17 -7.72 13.03 -4.53
CA LEU A 17 -6.28 13.28 -4.38
C LEU A 17 -5.78 14.17 -5.53
N PRO A 18 -5.24 15.37 -5.25
CA PRO A 18 -4.71 16.24 -6.28
C PRO A 18 -3.56 15.57 -7.05
N TYR A 19 -3.54 15.70 -8.38
CA TYR A 19 -2.46 15.14 -9.20
C TYR A 19 -1.07 15.65 -8.80
N ALA A 20 -0.97 16.93 -8.44
CA ALA A 20 0.26 17.52 -7.93
C ALA A 20 0.75 16.86 -6.63
N LEU A 21 -0.16 16.38 -5.77
CA LEU A 21 0.19 15.64 -4.57
C LEU A 21 0.80 14.29 -4.96
N LEU A 22 0.13 13.53 -5.83
CA LEU A 22 0.56 12.20 -6.26
C LEU A 22 1.92 12.22 -6.97
N LYS A 23 2.25 13.32 -7.65
CA LYS A 23 3.55 13.54 -8.30
C LYS A 23 4.63 14.10 -7.38
N SER A 24 4.29 14.55 -6.18
CA SER A 24 5.25 15.16 -5.26
C SER A 24 6.25 14.14 -4.72
N ASP A 25 7.45 14.63 -4.38
CA ASP A 25 8.47 13.81 -3.73
C ASP A 25 8.01 13.33 -2.36
N ALA A 26 7.23 14.15 -1.64
CA ALA A 26 6.62 13.79 -0.36
C ALA A 26 5.79 12.51 -0.48
N TRP A 27 4.93 12.44 -1.50
CA TRP A 27 4.09 11.27 -1.75
C TRP A 27 4.90 10.04 -2.16
N ARG A 28 5.87 10.22 -3.05
CA ARG A 28 6.72 9.13 -3.56
C ARG A 28 7.66 8.55 -2.50
N ALA A 29 8.06 9.36 -1.53
CA ALA A 29 8.90 8.92 -0.42
C ALA A 29 8.12 8.19 0.68
N LEU A 30 6.78 8.18 0.66
CA LEU A 30 5.97 7.52 1.70
C LEU A 30 6.21 6.01 1.74
N SER A 31 6.21 5.48 2.96
CA SER A 31 6.12 4.05 3.18
C SER A 31 4.73 3.51 2.77
N GLY A 32 4.66 2.25 2.32
CA GLY A 32 3.40 1.61 1.93
C GLY A 32 2.30 1.66 3.03
N PRO A 33 2.62 1.40 4.31
CA PRO A 33 1.67 1.58 5.41
C PRO A 33 1.16 3.02 5.56
N ALA A 34 2.02 4.02 5.35
CA ALA A 34 1.64 5.43 5.45
C ALA A 34 0.63 5.82 4.38
N VAL A 35 0.78 5.32 3.14
CA VAL A 35 -0.22 5.51 2.08
C VAL A 35 -1.58 4.94 2.48
N LYS A 36 -1.63 3.72 3.05
CA LYS A 36 -2.89 3.12 3.52
C LYS A 36 -3.55 3.95 4.62
N VAL A 37 -2.78 4.40 5.62
CA VAL A 37 -3.29 5.26 6.70
C VAL A 37 -3.81 6.58 6.14
N PHE A 38 -3.10 7.19 5.20
CA PHE A 38 -3.53 8.44 4.57
C PHE A 38 -4.85 8.29 3.81
N LEU A 39 -5.01 7.21 3.05
CA LEU A 39 -6.27 6.92 2.36
C LEU A 39 -7.43 6.71 3.34
N GLU A 40 -7.21 6.02 4.46
CA GLU A 40 -8.23 5.86 5.50
C GLU A 40 -8.59 7.18 6.20
N LEU A 41 -7.64 8.10 6.37
CA LEU A 41 -7.99 9.45 6.83
C LEU A 41 -8.90 10.17 5.82
N HIS A 42 -8.67 9.95 4.52
CA HIS A 42 -9.48 10.51 3.45
C HIS A 42 -10.89 9.89 3.37
N THR A 43 -11.08 8.61 3.69
CA THR A 43 -12.42 7.98 3.73
C THR A 43 -13.28 8.56 4.86
N ARG A 44 -12.65 8.99 5.96
CA ARG A 44 -13.32 9.62 7.11
C ARG A 44 -13.59 11.11 6.94
N PHE A 45 -12.98 11.73 5.94
CA PHE A 45 -13.17 13.15 5.67
C PHE A 45 -14.51 13.41 4.97
N ASN A 46 -15.36 14.23 5.59
CA ASN A 46 -16.72 14.51 5.10
C ASN A 46 -16.88 15.92 4.48
N GLY A 47 -15.78 16.65 4.28
CA GLY A 47 -15.77 17.98 3.68
C GLY A 47 -15.60 19.13 4.68
N SER A 48 -16.01 18.96 5.94
CA SER A 48 -15.96 20.02 6.96
C SER A 48 -15.23 19.61 8.24
N ASN A 49 -15.00 18.32 8.48
CA ASN A 49 -14.35 17.79 9.68
C ASN A 49 -12.81 17.79 9.63
N ASN A 50 -12.19 18.58 8.75
CA ASN A 50 -10.72 18.71 8.77
C ASN A 50 -10.28 19.33 10.10
N ALA A 51 -9.13 18.90 10.64
CA ALA A 51 -8.64 19.16 12.00
C ALA A 51 -9.38 18.43 13.14
N ASN A 52 -10.51 17.79 12.87
CA ASN A 52 -11.24 16.94 13.82
C ASN A 52 -11.31 15.49 13.32
N LEU A 53 -10.37 15.05 12.47
CA LEU A 53 -10.35 13.69 11.96
C LEU A 53 -9.89 12.74 13.07
N ARG A 54 -10.84 11.96 13.59
CA ARG A 54 -10.58 11.01 14.66
C ARG A 54 -10.17 9.68 14.09
N LEU A 55 -8.93 9.31 14.36
CA LEU A 55 -8.40 7.99 14.07
C LEU A 55 -7.36 7.64 15.12
N SER A 56 -7.70 6.70 16.00
CA SER A 56 -6.75 6.20 17.00
C SER A 56 -5.80 5.17 16.37
N TYR A 57 -4.61 4.98 16.95
CA TYR A 57 -3.67 3.97 16.46
C TYR A 57 -4.23 2.55 16.56
N ALA A 58 -5.02 2.26 17.61
CA ALA A 58 -5.63 0.94 17.79
C ALA A 58 -6.74 0.68 16.76
N GLU A 59 -7.55 1.70 16.49
CA GLU A 59 -8.60 1.63 15.47
C GLU A 59 -8.01 1.48 14.07
N ALA A 60 -7.01 2.28 13.71
CA ALA A 60 -6.30 2.14 12.43
C ALA A 60 -5.64 0.76 12.29
N ALA A 61 -5.04 0.23 13.36
CA ALA A 61 -4.47 -1.12 13.35
C ALA A 61 -5.53 -2.20 13.06
N LYS A 62 -6.72 -2.07 13.67
CA LYS A 62 -7.84 -2.99 13.44
C LYS A 62 -8.41 -2.87 12.03
N THR A 63 -8.72 -1.66 11.57
CA THR A 63 -9.35 -1.41 10.26
C THR A 63 -8.43 -1.76 9.10
N LEU A 64 -7.12 -1.49 9.23
CA LEU A 64 -6.15 -1.71 8.16
C LEU A 64 -5.43 -3.07 8.28
N HIS A 65 -5.76 -3.88 9.28
CA HIS A 65 -5.12 -5.16 9.57
C HIS A 65 -3.60 -5.05 9.66
N MET A 66 -3.11 -4.04 10.39
CA MET A 66 -1.69 -3.75 10.57
C MET A 66 -1.31 -3.77 12.04
N GLY A 67 -0.04 -4.09 12.34
CA GLY A 67 0.48 -3.98 13.70
C GLY A 67 0.45 -2.53 14.20
N LYS A 68 0.11 -2.33 15.48
CA LYS A 68 0.02 -0.99 16.11
C LYS A 68 1.31 -0.19 15.98
N ALA A 69 2.47 -0.85 16.12
CA ALA A 69 3.78 -0.21 15.93
C ALA A 69 4.00 0.28 14.49
N THR A 70 3.56 -0.50 13.50
CA THR A 70 3.63 -0.13 12.08
C THR A 70 2.74 1.08 11.80
N VAL A 71 1.53 1.11 12.36
CA VAL A 71 0.62 2.26 12.26
C VAL A 71 1.24 3.51 12.88
N GLN A 72 1.84 3.40 14.07
CA GLN A 72 2.52 4.53 14.70
C GLN A 72 3.67 5.07 13.84
N ARG A 73 4.48 4.18 13.26
CA ARG A 73 5.54 4.58 12.31
C ARG A 73 4.95 5.24 11.06
N ALA A 74 3.84 4.72 10.55
CA ALA A 74 3.13 5.27 9.39
C ALA A 74 2.61 6.69 9.65
N PHE A 75 2.03 6.96 10.82
CA PHE A 75 1.61 8.30 11.20
C PHE A 75 2.79 9.26 11.32
N ARG A 76 3.90 8.83 11.94
CA ARG A 76 5.12 9.63 11.99
C ARG A 76 5.63 9.96 10.59
N ASP A 77 5.66 8.96 9.71
CA ASP A 77 6.08 9.12 8.33
C ASP A 77 5.23 10.17 7.57
N LEU A 78 3.92 10.19 7.81
CA LEU A 78 3.01 11.21 7.24
C LEU A 78 3.27 12.61 7.80
N GLN A 79 3.63 12.72 9.08
CA GLN A 79 4.00 13.98 9.71
C GLN A 79 5.32 14.51 9.17
N ASP A 80 6.35 13.65 9.08
CA ASP A 80 7.68 14.01 8.59
C ASP A 80 7.64 14.56 7.15
N LYS A 81 6.68 14.11 6.35
CA LYS A 81 6.45 14.57 4.96
C LYS A 81 5.47 15.73 4.82
N GLY A 82 4.92 16.25 5.92
CA GLY A 82 4.01 17.40 5.91
C GLY A 82 2.65 17.10 5.25
N LEU A 83 2.21 15.84 5.27
CA LEU A 83 0.91 15.43 4.71
C LEU A 83 -0.21 15.46 5.75
N VAL A 84 0.14 15.15 7.00
CA VAL A 84 -0.80 15.10 8.12
C VAL A 84 -0.16 15.80 9.32
N VAL A 85 -0.96 16.57 10.05
CA VAL A 85 -0.58 17.23 11.29
C VAL A 85 -1.46 16.72 12.43
N LEU A 86 -0.86 16.50 13.61
CA LEU A 86 -1.61 16.20 14.83
C LEU A 86 -2.08 17.50 15.46
N GLU A 87 -3.39 17.73 15.51
CA GLU A 87 -3.96 18.95 16.10
C GLU A 87 -4.16 18.79 17.60
N SER A 88 -4.75 17.65 18.00
CA SER A 88 -4.97 17.33 19.41
C SER A 88 -4.45 15.94 19.70
N LYS A 89 -3.53 15.87 20.67
CA LYS A 89 -3.04 14.60 21.18
C LYS A 89 -4.18 13.93 21.95
N GLY A 90 -4.53 12.72 21.53
CA GLY A 90 -5.51 11.90 22.23
C GLY A 90 -5.13 11.74 23.70
N ASN A 91 -6.13 11.86 24.57
CA ASN A 91 -5.99 11.69 26.00
C ASN A 91 -6.74 10.43 26.42
N PHE A 92 -6.01 9.41 26.88
CA PHE A 92 -6.58 8.15 27.33
C PHE A 92 -7.55 8.33 28.50
N TYR A 93 -7.20 9.17 29.47
CA TYR A 93 -8.02 9.42 30.66
C TYR A 93 -9.39 10.01 30.31
N HIS A 94 -9.42 10.88 29.30
CA HIS A 94 -10.64 11.53 28.83
C HIS A 94 -11.25 10.84 27.59
N ARG A 95 -10.75 9.64 27.23
CA ARG A 95 -11.18 8.86 26.05
C ARG A 95 -11.17 9.67 24.75
N HIS A 96 -10.30 10.66 24.64
CA HIS A 96 -10.12 11.44 23.42
C HIS A 96 -9.19 10.71 22.46
N ALA A 97 -9.67 10.46 21.23
CA ALA A 97 -8.84 9.99 20.15
C ALA A 97 -7.89 11.11 19.67
N HIS A 98 -6.84 10.72 18.96
CA HIS A 98 -6.03 11.68 18.23
C HIS A 98 -6.88 12.36 17.15
N GLU A 99 -6.80 13.69 17.11
CA GLU A 99 -7.45 14.50 16.08
C GLU A 99 -6.39 14.97 15.08
N TRP A 100 -6.61 14.61 13.83
CA TRP A 100 -5.68 14.82 12.73
C TRP A 100 -6.21 15.89 11.76
N ARG A 101 -5.26 16.59 11.14
CA ARG A 101 -5.51 17.53 10.04
C ARG A 101 -4.77 17.05 8.79
N ILE A 102 -5.48 17.03 7.67
CA ILE A 102 -4.88 16.78 6.35
C ILE A 102 -4.47 18.13 5.74
N THR A 103 -3.19 18.28 5.40
CA THR A 103 -2.63 19.56 4.93
C THR A 103 -3.06 19.95 3.52
N THR A 104 -3.61 19.01 2.74
CA THR A 104 -4.18 19.26 1.41
C THR A 104 -5.58 19.87 1.43
N LYS A 105 -6.29 19.82 2.55
CA LYS A 105 -7.64 20.37 2.69
C LYS A 105 -7.60 21.61 3.60
N GLY A 106 -8.52 22.55 3.36
CA GLY A 106 -8.70 23.70 4.25
C GLY A 106 -9.33 23.25 5.56
N VAL A 107 -9.11 24.00 6.64
CA VAL A 107 -9.75 23.72 7.93
C VAL A 107 -10.94 24.65 8.10
N HIS A 108 -12.06 24.10 8.56
CA HIS A 108 -13.19 24.90 8.95
C HIS A 108 -13.18 25.06 10.48
N ARG A 109 -12.78 26.24 10.98
CA ARG A 109 -12.80 26.56 12.41
C ARG A 109 -13.96 27.51 12.72
N VAL A 110 -14.32 27.59 14.00
CA VAL A 110 -15.33 28.53 14.52
C VAL A 110 -14.95 29.99 14.20
N ARG A 111 -13.65 30.31 14.14
CA ARG A 111 -13.12 31.65 13.84
C ARG A 111 -12.93 31.94 12.35
N GLY A 112 -13.30 31.02 11.46
CA GLY A 112 -13.16 31.20 10.01
C GLY A 112 -12.59 29.97 9.29
N LYS A 113 -12.44 30.09 7.97
CA LYS A 113 -11.88 29.03 7.12
C LYS A 113 -10.37 29.25 6.93
N GLU A 114 -9.56 28.33 7.43
CA GLU A 114 -8.12 28.33 7.19
C GLU A 114 -7.81 27.71 5.83
N ILE A 115 -6.86 28.33 5.12
CA ILE A 115 -6.41 27.93 3.79
C ILE A 115 -5.60 26.62 3.92
N PRO A 116 -5.68 25.68 2.95
CA PRO A 116 -4.81 24.51 2.94
C PRO A 116 -3.32 24.90 2.95
N THR A 117 -2.56 24.39 3.91
CA THR A 117 -1.15 24.77 4.12
C THR A 117 -0.21 24.12 3.10
N HIS A 118 -0.56 22.96 2.54
CA HIS A 118 0.26 22.24 1.55
C HIS A 118 1.75 22.05 1.96
N GLU A 119 2.02 21.73 3.22
CA GLU A 119 3.39 21.62 3.78
C GLU A 119 4.27 20.63 3.00
N TRP A 120 3.67 19.58 2.44
CA TRP A 120 4.33 18.61 1.55
C TRP A 120 5.01 19.21 0.31
N ARG A 121 4.67 20.44 -0.12
CA ARG A 121 5.33 21.10 -1.25
C ARG A 121 6.78 21.50 -0.95
N GLY A 122 7.10 21.70 0.34
CA GLY A 122 8.45 22.02 0.79
C GLY A 122 9.35 20.79 0.94
N TYR A 123 8.76 19.59 0.99
CA TYR A 123 9.52 18.36 1.13
C TYR A 123 10.28 18.05 -0.16
N ARG A 124 11.60 17.99 -0.06
CA ARG A 124 12.48 17.48 -1.11
C ARG A 124 13.14 16.24 -0.56
N THR A 125 13.06 15.13 -1.31
CA THR A 125 13.90 13.97 -0.98
C THR A 125 15.35 14.43 -1.07
N ALA A 126 16.17 14.01 -0.11
CA ALA A 126 17.61 14.06 -0.32
C ALA A 126 17.88 13.32 -1.63
N LYS A 127 18.73 13.90 -2.49
CA LYS A 127 19.13 13.28 -3.73
C LYS A 127 19.82 11.97 -3.34
N THR A 128 19.10 10.87 -3.40
CA THR A 128 19.73 9.55 -3.35
C THR A 128 20.65 9.54 -4.56
N GLU A 129 21.95 9.55 -4.33
CA GLU A 129 22.93 9.35 -5.38
C GLU A 129 22.60 8.02 -6.04
N CYS A 130 21.89 8.09 -7.16
CA CYS A 130 21.61 6.94 -8.00
C CYS A 130 22.92 6.66 -8.73
N GLY A 131 23.74 5.76 -8.15
CA GLY A 131 25.14 5.50 -8.53
C GLY A 131 26.08 6.46 -7.79
N SER A 132 27.17 6.03 -7.15
CA SER A 132 28.11 5.00 -7.56
C SER A 132 28.95 4.59 -6.35
N ASN A 133 28.82 3.33 -5.90
CA ASN A 133 29.78 2.57 -5.06
C ASN A 133 29.20 1.20 -4.66
N ALA A 134 27.90 0.97 -4.91
CA ALA A 134 27.22 -0.31 -4.68
C ALA A 134 27.05 -1.16 -5.94
N ASP A 135 27.64 -0.79 -7.08
CA ASP A 135 28.15 -1.80 -8.02
C ASP A 135 29.31 -2.48 -7.28
N ARG A 136 28.97 -3.43 -6.40
CA ARG A 136 29.95 -4.39 -5.90
C ARG A 136 30.49 -5.08 -7.14
N SER A 137 31.72 -4.69 -7.50
CA SER A 137 32.72 -5.51 -8.19
C SER A 137 32.19 -6.91 -8.45
N GLY A 138 31.87 -7.17 -9.72
CA GLY A 138 31.20 -8.39 -10.18
C GLY A 138 31.64 -9.61 -9.39
N GLY A 139 30.82 -10.01 -8.42
CA GLY A 139 30.95 -11.32 -7.80
C GLY A 139 30.79 -12.29 -8.94
N ARG A 140 31.88 -12.99 -9.28
CA ARG A 140 31.95 -13.97 -10.36
C ARG A 140 30.72 -14.87 -10.25
N VAL A 141 29.71 -14.62 -11.08
CA VAL A 141 28.60 -15.54 -11.26
C VAL A 141 29.21 -16.73 -11.98
N VAL A 142 29.71 -17.69 -11.20
CA VAL A 142 30.02 -19.00 -11.73
C VAL A 142 28.68 -19.57 -12.21
N PRO A 143 28.56 -19.99 -13.48
CA PRO A 143 27.38 -20.73 -13.89
C PRO A 143 27.27 -21.95 -12.97
N PHE A 144 26.07 -22.23 -12.45
CA PHE A 144 25.82 -23.47 -11.71
C PHE A 144 26.22 -24.64 -12.62
N GLY A 145 27.39 -25.21 -12.35
CA GLY A 145 27.85 -26.41 -13.04
C GLY A 145 26.95 -27.55 -12.64
N ASN A 146 26.07 -27.98 -13.54
CA ASN A 146 25.34 -29.24 -13.40
C ASN A 146 26.36 -30.32 -13.01
N HIS A 147 26.19 -30.92 -11.84
CA HIS A 147 26.97 -32.09 -11.47
C HIS A 147 26.64 -33.19 -12.48
N LYS A 148 27.61 -33.55 -13.32
CA LYS A 148 27.54 -34.78 -14.11
C LYS A 148 27.56 -35.94 -13.12
N MET A 149 26.39 -36.52 -12.88
CA MET A 149 26.30 -37.87 -12.30
C MET A 149 27.06 -38.83 -13.23
N PRO A 150 28.00 -39.65 -12.75
CA PRO A 150 28.46 -40.80 -13.51
C PRO A 150 27.38 -41.88 -13.47
N ASN A 151 27.15 -42.55 -14.59
CA ASN A 151 26.15 -43.59 -14.86
C ASN A 151 24.71 -43.12 -15.11
N GLY A 152 24.47 -42.64 -16.34
CA GLY A 152 23.19 -42.87 -17.01
C GLY A 152 23.22 -44.24 -17.68
N SER A 153 22.40 -45.18 -17.18
CA SER A 153 22.02 -46.38 -17.92
C SER A 153 21.41 -45.98 -19.27
N LYS A 154 21.77 -46.69 -20.34
CA LYS A 154 21.27 -46.43 -21.70
C LYS A 154 19.72 -46.48 -21.71
N PRO A 155 19.02 -45.50 -22.29
CA PRO A 155 17.58 -45.62 -22.51
C PRO A 155 17.36 -46.65 -23.61
N GLU A 156 16.89 -47.83 -23.22
CA GLU A 156 16.42 -48.85 -24.15
C GLU A 156 15.11 -48.37 -24.81
N PRO A 157 14.93 -48.52 -26.13
CA PRO A 157 13.69 -48.14 -26.79
C PRO A 157 12.54 -48.98 -26.24
N VAL A 158 11.48 -48.32 -25.77
CA VAL A 158 10.27 -48.99 -25.29
C VAL A 158 9.51 -49.53 -26.51
N GLU A 159 9.61 -50.84 -26.76
CA GLU A 159 8.84 -51.49 -27.82
C GLU A 159 7.33 -51.49 -27.49
N PRO A 160 6.45 -51.23 -28.46
CA PRO A 160 5.01 -51.29 -28.24
C PRO A 160 4.56 -52.73 -27.94
N PRO A 161 3.57 -52.94 -27.07
CA PRO A 161 3.12 -54.28 -26.67
C PRO A 161 2.57 -55.05 -27.88
N THR A 162 3.18 -56.20 -28.16
CA THR A 162 2.76 -57.18 -29.16
C THR A 162 1.37 -57.70 -28.81
N LYS A 163 0.38 -57.42 -29.66
CA LYS A 163 -0.95 -58.05 -29.60
C LYS A 163 -0.78 -59.56 -29.70
N GLY A 164 -1.18 -60.28 -28.65
CA GLY A 164 -1.31 -61.73 -28.67
C GLY A 164 -2.26 -62.15 -29.79
N ARG A 165 -1.73 -62.84 -30.80
CA ARG A 165 -2.52 -63.65 -31.74
C ARG A 165 -3.01 -64.87 -30.96
N HIS A 166 -4.26 -64.84 -30.51
CA HIS A 166 -4.99 -66.08 -30.26
C HIS A 166 -5.28 -66.73 -31.60
N GLY A 167 -4.73 -67.92 -31.80
CA GLY A 167 -5.04 -68.76 -32.95
C GLY A 167 -6.48 -69.27 -32.86
N SER A 168 -7.26 -69.04 -33.91
CA SER A 168 -8.42 -69.87 -34.23
C SER A 168 -8.11 -70.64 -35.51
N GLY A 169 -7.81 -71.90 -35.29
CA GLY A 169 -7.92 -73.02 -36.21
C GLY A 169 -7.82 -74.26 -35.33
N SER A 170 -8.60 -75.31 -35.46
CA SER A 170 -9.59 -75.68 -36.47
C SER A 170 -10.09 -77.04 -36.00
N GLU A 171 -11.38 -77.26 -35.78
CA GLU A 171 -11.96 -78.62 -35.73
C GLU A 171 -13.37 -78.62 -36.33
N HIS A 172 -13.67 -79.78 -36.93
CA HIS A 172 -14.81 -80.21 -37.73
C HIS A 172 -16.19 -80.02 -37.08
#